data_AF-A0A4P5YT73-F1
#
_entry.id   AF-A0A4P5YT73-F1
#
_cell.length_a   1.000
_cell.length_b   1.000
_cell.length_c   1.000
_cell.angle_alpha   90.00
_cell.angle_beta   90.00
_cell.angle_gamma   90.00
#
_symmetry.space_group_name_H-M   'P 1'
#
loop_
_entity.id
_entity.type
_entity.pdbx_description
1 polymer ?
#
loop_
_entity_poly.entity_id
_entity_poly.type
_entity_poly.pdbx_seq_one_letter_code
_entity_poly.pdbx_strand_id
1 'polypeptide(L)'
;MHFVIAGLIGLVSGITSGLFGVGGGIVMVPAMMFFMKGDMRDIKMAIGTSLAVIIPTALMGSFKHYQQGNINWQAVLAIVPLAVVGGLLGAKLTTVIHADHLRRAFGGFIIVVGCRLLFFK
;
A
#
# COMPACT_ATOMS: atom_id res chain seq x y z
N MET A 1 -20.61 8.76 10.48
CA MET A 1 -20.69 7.80 9.34
C MET A 1 -19.34 7.56 8.66
N HIS A 2 -18.50 8.58 8.44
CA HIS A 2 -17.19 8.44 7.79
C HIS A 2 -16.18 7.52 8.51
N PHE A 3 -16.11 7.56 9.85
CA PHE A 3 -15.19 6.72 10.62
C PHE A 3 -15.52 5.23 10.56
N VAL A 4 -16.81 4.88 10.46
CA VAL A 4 -17.26 3.47 10.34
C VAL A 4 -16.80 2.89 8.99
N ILE A 5 -16.94 3.67 7.91
CA ILE A 5 -16.47 3.28 6.58
C ILE A 5 -14.94 3.13 6.59
N ALA A 6 -14.21 4.08 7.18
CA ALA A 6 -12.75 3.97 7.29
C ALA A 6 -12.31 2.74 8.10
N GLY A 7 -13.01 2.42 9.18
CA GLY A 7 -12.77 1.20 9.97
C GLY A 7 -13.00 -0.08 9.17
N LEU A 8 -14.08 -0.17 8.40
CA LEU A 8 -14.37 -1.30 7.52
C LEU A 8 -13.32 -1.46 6.42
N ILE A 9 -12.91 -0.35 5.78
CA ILE A 9 -11.85 -0.35 4.76
C ILE A 9 -10.54 -0.86 5.38
N GLY A 10 -10.18 -0.38 6.57
CA GLY A 10 -8.98 -0.82 7.29
C GLY A 10 -9.02 -2.31 7.63
N LEU A 11 -10.17 -2.81 8.10
CA LEU A 11 -10.35 -4.22 8.45
C LEU A 11 -10.22 -5.12 7.21
N VAL A 12 -10.94 -4.81 6.13
CA VAL A 12 -10.89 -5.59 4.88
C VAL A 12 -9.49 -5.52 4.26
N SER A 13 -8.88 -4.33 4.24
CA SER A 13 -7.50 -4.14 3.76
C SER A 13 -6.51 -4.95 4.58
N GLY A 14 -6.61 -4.96 5.91
CA GLY A 14 -5.73 -5.70 6.81
C GLY A 14 -5.83 -7.21 6.60
N ILE A 15 -7.04 -7.75 6.49
CA ILE A 15 -7.26 -9.18 6.19
C ILE A 15 -6.66 -9.53 4.83
N THR A 16 -6.95 -8.73 3.80
CA THR A 16 -6.44 -8.96 2.45
C THR A 16 -4.91 -8.86 2.41
N SER A 17 -4.33 -7.89 3.13
CA SER A 17 -2.89 -7.73 3.26
C SER A 17 -2.24 -8.96 3.90
N GLY A 18 -2.84 -9.51 4.96
CA GLY A 18 -2.35 -10.72 5.62
C GLY A 18 -2.48 -11.98 4.76
N LEU A 19 -3.57 -12.12 4.00
CA LEU A 19 -3.80 -13.30 3.15
C LEU A 19 -2.91 -13.33 1.91
N PHE A 20 -2.77 -12.19 1.24
CA PHE A 20 -2.06 -12.11 -0.05
C PHE A 20 -0.63 -11.57 0.08
N GLY A 21 -0.24 -11.04 1.24
CA GLY A 21 1.11 -10.51 1.49
C GLY A 21 1.44 -9.23 0.72
N VAL A 22 0.46 -8.56 0.08
CA VAL A 22 0.69 -7.44 -0.84
C VAL A 22 0.59 -6.06 -0.18
N GLY A 23 0.46 -6.00 1.15
CA GLY A 23 0.51 -4.73 1.88
C GLY A 23 -0.77 -3.90 1.88
N GLY A 24 -1.93 -4.44 1.51
CA GLY A 24 -3.26 -3.81 1.71
C GLY A 24 -3.58 -2.57 0.85
N GLY A 25 -2.58 -1.83 0.37
CA GLY A 25 -2.73 -0.60 -0.41
C GLY A 25 -3.54 -0.77 -1.70
N ILE A 26 -3.45 -1.94 -2.34
CA ILE A 26 -4.21 -2.27 -3.56
C ILE A 26 -5.72 -2.25 -3.33
N VAL A 27 -6.18 -2.61 -2.13
CA VAL A 27 -7.60 -2.55 -1.76
C VAL A 27 -7.93 -1.21 -1.12
N MET A 28 -7.04 -0.71 -0.27
CA MET A 28 -7.28 0.47 0.53
C MET A 28 -7.40 1.75 -0.31
N VAL A 29 -6.50 1.96 -1.27
CA VAL A 29 -6.49 3.17 -2.12
C VAL A 29 -7.77 3.32 -2.95
N PRO A 30 -8.23 2.31 -3.73
CA PRO A 30 -9.48 2.46 -4.48
C PRO A 30 -10.67 2.56 -3.53
N ALA A 31 -10.69 1.81 -2.42
CA ALA A 31 -11.78 1.91 -1.45
C ALA A 31 -11.90 3.32 -0.84
N MET A 32 -10.77 3.98 -0.52
CA MET A 32 -10.77 5.38 -0.10
C MET A 32 -11.31 6.30 -1.20
N MET A 33 -10.84 6.16 -2.43
CA MET A 33 -11.30 7.01 -3.54
C MET A 33 -12.80 6.87 -3.84
N PHE A 34 -13.36 5.66 -3.75
CA PHE A 34 -14.77 5.41 -4.06
C PHE A 34 -15.72 5.69 -2.90
N PHE A 35 -15.35 5.30 -1.67
CA PHE A 35 -16.26 5.33 -0.52
C PHE A 35 -16.05 6.52 0.41
N MET A 36 -14.90 7.20 0.39
CA MET A 36 -14.70 8.44 1.15
C MET A 36 -15.09 9.68 0.34
N LYS A 37 -15.32 10.78 1.06
CA LYS A 37 -15.67 12.11 0.51
C LYS A 37 -14.59 13.12 0.90
N GLY A 38 -14.57 14.28 0.25
CA GLY A 38 -13.60 15.35 0.50
C GLY A 38 -12.21 15.01 -0.03
N ASP A 39 -11.18 15.45 0.67
CA ASP A 39 -9.78 15.36 0.23
C ASP A 39 -9.30 13.92 0.01
N MET A 40 -9.91 12.92 0.65
CA MET A 40 -9.55 11.51 0.45
C MET A 40 -10.04 10.93 -0.88
N ARG A 41 -10.82 11.67 -1.67
CA ARG A 41 -11.05 11.34 -3.09
C ARG A 41 -9.86 11.65 -3.98
N ASP A 42 -8.96 12.53 -3.51
CA ASP A 42 -7.70 12.75 -4.22
C ASP A 42 -6.82 11.50 -4.10
N ILE A 43 -6.40 10.99 -5.24
CA ILE A 43 -5.51 9.83 -5.35
C ILE A 43 -4.22 10.05 -4.54
N LYS A 44 -3.70 11.29 -4.47
CA LYS A 44 -2.47 11.60 -3.71
C LYS A 44 -2.66 11.38 -2.22
N MET A 45 -3.79 11.85 -1.67
CA MET A 45 -4.14 11.69 -0.26
C MET A 45 -4.46 10.22 0.08
N ALA A 46 -5.16 9.51 -0.80
CA ALA A 46 -5.47 8.10 -0.62
C ALA A 46 -4.19 7.22 -0.59
N ILE A 47 -3.26 7.45 -1.53
CA ILE A 47 -1.97 6.75 -1.57
C ILE A 47 -1.17 7.06 -0.30
N GLY A 48 -1.01 8.34 0.05
CA GLY A 48 -0.25 8.75 1.24
C GLY A 48 -0.82 8.16 2.54
N THR A 49 -2.14 8.16 2.70
CA THR A 49 -2.81 7.59 3.88
C THR A 49 -2.65 6.07 3.94
N SER A 50 -2.74 5.38 2.80
CA SER A 50 -2.51 3.93 2.75
C SER A 50 -1.09 3.56 3.19
N LEU A 51 -0.08 4.33 2.78
CA LEU A 51 1.31 4.13 3.19
C LEU A 51 1.49 4.28 4.70
N ALA A 52 0.84 5.28 5.31
CA ALA A 52 0.87 5.47 6.75
C ALA A 52 0.28 4.25 7.50
N VAL A 53 -0.81 3.67 6.98
CA VAL A 53 -1.44 2.49 7.58
C VAL A 53 -0.64 1.21 7.37
N ILE A 54 0.20 1.14 6.35
CA ILE A 54 1.10 0.00 6.14
C ILE A 54 2.17 -0.08 7.25
N ILE A 55 2.63 1.05 7.80
CA ILE A 55 3.70 1.10 8.82
C ILE A 55 3.45 0.14 10.01
N PRO A 56 2.33 0.22 10.76
CA PRO A 56 2.11 -0.69 11.90
C PRO A 56 1.99 -2.16 11.48
N THR A 57 1.40 -2.44 10.31
CA THR A 57 1.28 -3.82 9.81
C THR A 57 2.63 -4.40 9.39
N ALA A 58 3.48 -3.60 8.74
CA ALA A 58 4.82 -3.99 8.34
C ALA A 58 5.72 -4.18 9.56
N LEU A 59 5.60 -3.34 10.60
CA LEU A 59 6.30 -3.50 11.87
C LEU A 59 5.92 -4.81 12.56
N MET A 60 4.62 -5.10 12.70
CA MET A 60 4.17 -6.35 13.30
C MET A 60 4.59 -7.59 12.48
N GLY A 61 4.49 -7.52 11.15
CA GLY A 61 4.94 -8.59 10.26
C GLY A 61 6.44 -8.86 10.40
N SER A 62 7.24 -7.79 10.35
CA SER A 62 8.69 -7.86 10.52
C SER A 62 9.08 -8.41 11.89
N PHE A 63 8.40 -7.97 12.95
CA PHE A 63 8.64 -8.47 14.31
C PHE A 63 8.33 -9.95 14.46
N LYS A 64 7.26 -10.47 13.84
CA LYS A 64 6.99 -11.91 13.80
C LYS A 64 8.08 -12.67 13.04
N HIS A 65 8.51 -12.19 11.88
CA HIS A 65 9.59 -12.83 11.12
C HIS A 65 10.91 -12.84 11.89
N TYR A 66 11.18 -11.78 12.66
CA TYR A 66 12.34 -11.69 13.55
C TYR A 66 12.28 -12.76 14.63
N GLN A 67 11.15 -12.90 15.32
CA GLN A 67 10.96 -13.93 16.36
C GLN A 67 11.10 -15.35 15.81
N GLN A 68 10.74 -15.58 14.55
CA GLN A 68 10.88 -16.89 13.89
C GLN A 68 12.29 -17.17 13.38
N GLY A 69 13.25 -16.25 13.51
CA GLY A 69 14.61 -16.40 12.98
C GLY A 69 14.70 -16.38 11.46
N ASN A 70 13.62 -15.98 10.77
CA ASN A 70 13.49 -16.06 9.30
C ASN A 70 14.02 -14.81 8.58
N ILE A 71 14.82 -13.97 9.23
CA ILE A 71 15.33 -12.74 8.61
C ILE A 71 16.76 -12.94 8.08
N ASN A 72 16.89 -12.85 6.76
CA ASN A 72 18.19 -12.73 6.12
C ASN A 72 18.70 -11.29 6.21
N TRP A 73 19.61 -11.04 7.15
CA TRP A 73 20.16 -9.70 7.40
C TRP A 73 20.95 -9.13 6.21
N GLN A 74 21.57 -9.98 5.39
CA GLN A 74 22.27 -9.55 4.17
C GLN A 74 21.29 -8.98 3.15
N ALA A 75 20.14 -9.65 2.97
CA ALA A 75 19.08 -9.15 2.10
C ALA A 75 18.48 -7.84 2.62
N VAL A 76 18.27 -7.72 3.94
CA VAL A 76 17.79 -6.47 4.57
C VAL A 76 18.74 -5.32 4.28
N LEU A 77 20.05 -5.49 4.51
CA LEU A 77 21.05 -4.45 4.27
C LEU A 77 21.16 -4.05 2.79
N ALA A 78 20.91 -4.97 1.86
CA ALA A 78 20.88 -4.66 0.43
C ALA A 78 19.59 -3.90 0.02
N ILE A 79 18.44 -4.30 0.56
CA ILE A 79 17.13 -3.81 0.11
C ILE A 79 16.74 -2.49 0.79
N VAL A 80 17.02 -2.32 2.08
CA VAL A 80 16.64 -1.12 2.86
C VAL A 80 17.12 0.19 2.21
N PRO A 81 18.40 0.37 1.83
CA PRO A 81 18.84 1.63 1.23
C PRO A 81 18.14 1.89 -0.12
N LEU A 82 17.94 0.86 -0.94
CA LEU A 82 17.19 0.99 -2.20
C LEU A 82 15.72 1.35 -1.94
N ALA A 83 15.09 0.76 -0.93
CA ALA A 83 13.71 1.06 -0.55
C ALA A 83 13.56 2.49 -0.02
N VAL A 84 14.52 2.97 0.79
CA VAL A 84 14.54 4.35 1.30
C VAL A 84 14.71 5.34 0.15
N VAL A 85 15.71 5.14 -0.71
CA VAL A 85 15.95 6.03 -1.85
C VAL A 85 14.77 5.99 -2.83
N GLY A 86 14.27 4.81 -3.16
CA GLY A 86 13.10 4.63 -4.03
C GLY A 86 11.84 5.26 -3.46
N GLY A 87 11.60 5.13 -2.15
CA GLY A 87 10.48 5.74 -1.46
C GLY A 87 10.54 7.27 -1.47
N LEU A 88 11.71 7.85 -1.19
CA LEU A 88 11.93 9.30 -1.24
C LEU A 88 11.79 9.86 -2.66
N LEU A 89 12.34 9.18 -3.65
CA LEU A 89 12.19 9.55 -5.06
C LEU A 89 10.73 9.45 -5.52
N GLY A 90 10.03 8.38 -5.14
CA GLY A 90 8.61 8.18 -5.44
C GLY A 90 7.73 9.26 -4.80
N ALA A 91 8.00 9.62 -3.54
CA ALA A 91 7.31 10.71 -2.85
C ALA A 91 7.50 12.05 -3.56
N LYS A 92 8.74 12.39 -3.96
CA LYS A 92 9.02 13.59 -4.77
C LYS A 92 8.36 13.54 -6.15
N LEU A 93 8.36 12.39 -6.81
CA LEU A 93 7.75 12.24 -8.13
C LEU A 93 6.23 12.43 -8.08
N THR A 94 5.60 12.03 -6.97
CA THR A 94 4.16 12.19 -6.75
C THR A 94 3.74 13.67 -6.63
N THR A 95 4.62 14.57 -6.20
CA THR A 95 4.29 16.01 -6.12
C THR A 95 4.25 16.65 -7.51
N VAL A 96 5.10 16.22 -8.44
CA VAL A 96 5.17 16.77 -9.82
C VAL A 96 4.18 16.13 -10.80
N ILE A 97 3.74 14.89 -10.56
CA ILE A 97 2.76 14.22 -11.44
C ILE A 97 1.34 14.76 -11.17
N HIS A 98 0.59 15.03 -12.25
CA HIS A 98 -0.83 15.40 -12.18
C HIS A 98 -1.69 14.22 -11.69
N ALA A 99 -2.70 14.52 -10.86
CA ALA A 99 -3.56 13.51 -10.22
C ALA A 99 -4.19 12.53 -11.22
N ASP A 100 -4.63 12.98 -12.39
CA ASP A 100 -5.23 12.11 -13.42
C ASP A 100 -4.26 11.07 -13.97
N HIS A 101 -3.00 11.46 -14.19
CA HIS A 101 -1.96 10.54 -14.66
C HIS A 101 -1.63 9.51 -13.59
N LEU A 102 -1.52 9.95 -12.33
CA LEU A 102 -1.29 9.05 -11.20
C LEU A 102 -2.44 8.06 -11.02
N ARG A 103 -3.69 8.53 -11.15
CA ARG A 103 -4.89 7.70 -11.06
C ARG A 103 -4.91 6.64 -12.18
N ARG A 104 -4.60 7.01 -13.42
CA ARG A 104 -4.53 6.06 -14.55
C ARG A 104 -3.41 5.04 -14.36
N ALA A 105 -2.21 5.50 -13.96
CA ALA A 105 -1.08 4.61 -13.68
C ALA A 105 -1.40 3.62 -12.55
N PHE A 106 -2.00 4.11 -11.46
CA PHE A 106 -2.42 3.26 -10.35
C PHE A 106 -3.52 2.28 -10.76
N GLY A 107 -4.48 2.71 -11.58
CA GLY A 107 -5.49 1.82 -12.16
C GLY A 107 -4.87 0.71 -13.01
N GLY A 108 -3.91 1.04 -13.87
CA GLY A 108 -3.14 0.06 -14.64
C GLY A 108 -2.37 -0.91 -13.74
N PHE A 109 -1.74 -0.41 -12.67
CA PHE A 109 -1.07 -1.24 -11.67
C PHE A 109 -2.03 -2.24 -11.00
N ILE A 110 -3.23 -1.81 -10.59
CA ILE A 110 -4.24 -2.71 -10.02
C ILE A 110 -4.63 -3.81 -11.02
N ILE A 111 -4.85 -3.46 -12.31
CA ILE A 111 -5.19 -4.44 -13.34
C ILE A 111 -4.08 -5.49 -13.46
N VAL A 112 -2.82 -5.05 -13.54
CA VAL A 112 -1.66 -5.95 -13.62
C VAL A 112 -1.60 -6.88 -12.40
N VAL A 113 -1.77 -6.34 -11.19
CA VAL A 113 -1.77 -7.14 -9.96
C VAL A 113 -2.94 -8.11 -9.93
N GLY A 114 -4.14 -7.68 -10.34
CA GLY A 114 -5.33 -8.52 -10.45
C GLY A 114 -5.12 -9.68 -11.43
N CYS A 115 -4.58 -9.40 -12.61
CA CYS A 115 -4.20 -10.43 -13.57
C CYS A 115 -3.17 -11.40 -12.99
N ARG A 116 -2.13 -10.89 -12.31
CA ARG A 116 -1.13 -11.75 -11.66
C ARG A 116 -1.78 -12.68 -10.63
N LEU A 117 -2.69 -12.19 -9.80
CA LEU A 117 -3.36 -13.01 -8.80
C LEU A 117 -4.29 -14.09 -9.42
N LEU A 118 -4.85 -13.83 -10.60
CA LEU A 118 -5.72 -14.78 -11.30
C LEU A 118 -4.93 -15.84 -12.08
N PHE A 119 -3.84 -15.47 -12.74
CA PHE A 119 -3.08 -16.37 -13.62
C PHE A 119 -1.87 -17.05 -12.97
N PHE A 120 -1.29 -16.44 -11.93
CA PHE A 120 -0.10 -16.96 -11.23
C PHE A 120 -0.43 -17.57 -9.86
N LYS A 121 -1.64 -18.10 -9.69
CA LYS A 121 -1.99 -18.95 -8.56
C LYS A 121 -1.69 -20.41 -8.86
#